data_AF-A0A8D8X1L0-F1
#
_entry.id   AF-A0A8D8X1L0-F1
#
_cell.length_a   1.000
_cell.length_b   1.000
_cell.length_c   1.000
_cell.angle_alpha   90.00
_cell.angle_beta   90.00
_cell.angle_gamma   90.00
#
_symmetry.space_group_name_H-M   'P 1'
#
loop_
_entity.id
_entity.type
_entity.pdbx_description
1 polymer ?
#
loop_
_entity_poly.entity_id
_entity_poly.type
_entity_poly.pdbx_seq_one_letter_code
_entity_poly.pdbx_strand_id
1 'polypeptide(L)'
;NTILECLKVPDVSIRRRALELSFALVNTSNVRSMMKELLVFLEKSEADFKAHCSSNIVLCAERFAPNKRWHLDTLLKVLVAVSISINTLRTKPLFIENMGIR
;
A
#
# COMPACT_ATOMS: atom_id res chain seq x y z
N ASN A 1 -11.26 -12.21 9.69
CA ASN A 1 -10.42 -11.94 10.89
C ASN A 1 -9.01 -12.44 10.61
N THR A 2 -8.24 -11.74 9.77
CA THR A 2 -7.27 -12.40 8.88
C THR A 2 -5.95 -11.63 8.72
N ILE A 3 -5.09 -11.53 9.74
CA ILE A 3 -3.77 -10.83 9.70
C ILE A 3 -3.86 -9.29 9.70
N LEU A 4 -4.84 -8.67 9.03
CA LEU A 4 -5.01 -7.21 9.02
C LEU A 4 -5.34 -6.62 10.41
N GLU A 5 -5.92 -7.41 11.32
CA GLU A 5 -6.11 -6.99 12.73
C GLU A 5 -4.78 -6.79 13.46
N CYS A 6 -3.73 -7.52 13.07
CA CYS A 6 -2.38 -7.35 13.61
C CYS A 6 -1.74 -6.02 13.19
N LEU A 7 -2.34 -5.27 12.25
CA LEU A 7 -1.91 -3.91 11.92
C LEU A 7 -2.32 -2.88 12.98
N LYS A 8 -3.24 -3.23 13.88
CA LYS A 8 -3.76 -2.35 14.94
C LYS A 8 -3.04 -2.51 16.28
N VAL A 9 -2.13 -3.48 16.40
CA VAL A 9 -1.37 -3.71 17.65
C VAL A 9 -0.28 -2.65 17.83
N PRO A 10 0.10 -2.30 19.07
CA PRO A 10 1.09 -1.26 19.32
C PRO A 10 2.51 -1.64 18.85
N ASP A 11 2.82 -2.94 18.76
CA ASP A 11 4.15 -3.42 18.39
C ASP A 11 4.46 -3.19 16.90
N VAL A 12 5.49 -2.38 16.63
CA VAL A 12 5.97 -2.01 15.29
C VAL A 12 6.46 -3.22 14.49
N SER A 13 7.14 -4.18 15.15
CA SER A 13 7.71 -5.36 14.49
C SER A 13 6.61 -6.32 14.04
N ILE A 14 5.56 -6.49 14.84
CA ILE A 14 4.38 -7.28 14.48
C ILE A 14 3.62 -6.60 13.34
N ARG A 15 3.39 -5.27 13.42
CA ARG A 15 2.74 -4.52 12.33
C ARG A 15 3.48 -4.69 11.00
N ARG A 16 4.83 -4.61 11.01
CA ARG A 16 5.66 -4.79 9.80
C ARG A 16 5.50 -6.20 9.19
N ARG A 17 5.62 -7.25 10.01
CA ARG A 17 5.44 -8.64 9.53
C ARG A 17 4.02 -8.90 9.04
N ALA A 18 3.01 -8.38 9.73
CA ALA A 18 1.61 -8.49 9.30
C ALA A 18 1.39 -7.81 7.94
N LEU A 19 2.03 -6.67 7.71
CA LEU A 19 1.95 -5.95 6.43
C LEU A 19 2.60 -6.76 5.29
N GLU A 20 3.81 -7.28 5.50
CA GLU A 20 4.51 -8.14 4.53
C GLU A 20 3.69 -9.39 4.17
N LEU A 21 3.17 -10.08 5.19
CA LEU A 21 2.30 -11.24 5.00
C LEU A 21 1.00 -10.88 4.29
N SER A 22 0.41 -9.73 4.59
CA SER A 22 -0.81 -9.27 3.92
C SER A 22 -0.57 -9.10 2.43
N PHE A 23 0.52 -8.47 2.02
CA PHE A 23 0.85 -8.33 0.60
C PHE A 23 1.17 -9.66 -0.07
N ALA A 24 1.82 -10.60 0.63
CA ALA A 24 2.11 -11.94 0.10
C ALA A 24 0.83 -12.75 -0.19
N LEU A 25 -0.27 -12.47 0.51
CA LEU A 25 -1.55 -13.15 0.34
C LEU A 25 -2.46 -12.51 -0.71
N VAL A 26 -2.08 -11.35 -1.26
CA VAL A 26 -2.85 -10.68 -2.31
C VAL A 26 -2.82 -11.52 -3.59
N ASN A 27 -4.00 -11.71 -4.17
CA ASN A 27 -4.21 -12.35 -5.46
C ASN A 27 -5.40 -11.71 -6.17
N THR A 28 -5.66 -12.12 -7.42
CA THR A 28 -6.73 -11.55 -8.26
C THR A 28 -8.13 -11.68 -7.67
N SER A 29 -8.38 -12.66 -6.78
CA SER A 29 -9.69 -12.88 -6.16
C SER A 29 -9.96 -11.96 -4.96
N ASN A 30 -8.91 -11.60 -4.20
CA ASN A 30 -9.05 -10.87 -2.93
C ASN A 30 -8.50 -9.43 -2.98
N VAL A 31 -7.80 -9.04 -4.06
CA VAL A 31 -7.13 -7.74 -4.20
C VAL A 31 -8.04 -6.55 -3.88
N ARG A 32 -9.31 -6.57 -4.30
CA ARG A 32 -10.23 -5.45 -4.04
C ARG A 32 -10.52 -5.26 -2.55
N SER A 33 -10.72 -6.36 -1.82
CA SER A 33 -11.00 -6.30 -0.38
C SER A 33 -9.75 -5.92 0.39
N MET A 34 -8.62 -6.58 0.11
CA MET A 34 -7.36 -6.32 0.80
C MET A 34 -6.87 -4.89 0.59
N MET A 35 -6.94 -4.37 -0.64
CA MET A 35 -6.51 -3.00 -0.92
C MET A 35 -7.38 -1.96 -0.23
N LYS A 36 -8.68 -2.21 -0.07
CA LYS A 36 -9.55 -1.30 0.68
C LYS A 36 -9.07 -1.13 2.12
N GLU A 37 -8.75 -2.23 2.79
CA GLU A 37 -8.25 -2.19 4.16
C GLU A 37 -6.84 -1.59 4.27
N LEU A 38 -5.95 -1.94 3.33
CA LEU A 38 -4.60 -1.40 3.27
C LEU A 38 -4.57 0.12 3.01
N LEU A 39 -5.46 0.63 2.17
CA LEU A 39 -5.61 2.08 1.94
C LEU A 39 -6.09 2.80 3.20
N VAL A 40 -7.04 2.22 3.95
CA VAL A 40 -7.49 2.77 5.24
C VAL A 40 -6.36 2.77 6.26
N PHE A 41 -5.53 1.72 6.29
CA PHE A 41 -4.33 1.68 7.11
C PHE A 41 -3.33 2.76 6.69
N LEU A 42 -3.10 2.92 5.38
CA LEU A 42 -2.18 3.92 4.82
C LEU A 42 -2.51 5.32 5.33
N GLU A 43 -3.77 5.73 5.28
CA GLU A 43 -4.22 7.07 5.73
C GLU A 43 -3.84 7.39 7.19
N LYS A 44 -3.95 6.38 8.08
CA LYS A 44 -3.75 6.52 9.53
C LYS A 44 -2.33 6.21 10.00
N SER A 45 -1.49 5.68 9.12
CA SER A 45 -0.15 5.20 9.45
C SER A 45 0.90 6.31 9.56
N GLU A 46 1.99 6.01 10.26
CA GLU A 46 3.15 6.88 10.39
C GLU A 46 3.96 6.95 9.08
N ALA A 47 4.76 8.00 8.87
CA ALA A 47 5.46 8.26 7.61
C ALA A 47 6.34 7.07 7.13
N ASP A 48 6.99 6.37 8.07
CA ASP A 48 7.82 5.21 7.77
C ASP A 48 7.01 4.02 7.23
N PHE A 49 5.80 3.81 7.76
CA PHE A 49 4.88 2.80 7.26
C PHE A 49 4.23 3.23 5.95
N LYS A 50 3.92 4.52 5.80
CA LYS A 50 3.31 5.05 4.58
C LYS A 50 4.15 4.76 3.34
N ALA A 51 5.46 5.01 3.40
CA ALA A 51 6.37 4.76 2.27
C ALA A 51 6.41 3.28 1.85
N HIS A 52 6.46 2.38 2.84
CA HIS A 52 6.54 0.96 2.57
C HIS A 52 5.20 0.39 2.09
N CYS A 53 4.10 0.79 2.71
CA CYS A 53 2.75 0.37 2.33
C CYS A 53 2.37 0.88 0.95
N SER A 54 2.60 2.16 0.65
CA SER A 54 2.29 2.74 -0.66
C SER A 54 3.02 2.02 -1.80
N SER A 55 4.31 1.77 -1.65
CA SER A 55 5.12 1.07 -2.66
C SER A 55 4.58 -0.33 -2.95
N ASN A 56 4.23 -1.09 -1.92
CA ASN A 56 3.67 -2.44 -2.09
C ASN A 56 2.24 -2.43 -2.67
N ILE A 57 1.42 -1.42 -2.35
CA ILE A 57 0.10 -1.25 -2.97
C ILE A 57 0.26 -1.03 -4.47
N VAL A 58 1.19 -0.17 -4.90
CA VAL A 58 1.46 0.08 -6.33
C VAL A 58 1.84 -1.22 -7.03
N LEU A 59 2.83 -1.95 -6.51
CA LEU A 59 3.28 -3.23 -7.07
C LEU A 59 2.14 -4.27 -7.18
N CYS A 60 1.33 -4.39 -6.14
CA CYS A 60 0.20 -5.32 -6.15
C CYS A 60 -0.91 -4.85 -7.10
N ALA A 61 -1.14 -3.54 -7.21
CA ALA A 61 -2.10 -2.98 -8.15
C ALA A 61 -1.65 -3.19 -9.61
N GLU A 62 -0.35 -3.10 -9.91
CA GLU A 62 0.18 -3.42 -11.24
C GLU A 62 -0.03 -4.89 -11.58
N ARG A 63 0.25 -5.79 -10.62
CA ARG A 63 0.20 -7.23 -10.86
C ARG A 63 -1.20 -7.83 -10.86
N PHE A 64 -2.09 -7.33 -10.01
CA PHE A 64 -3.38 -7.97 -9.73
C PHE A 64 -4.59 -7.10 -10.09
N ALA A 65 -4.40 -5.94 -10.73
CA ALA A 65 -5.51 -5.08 -11.11
C ALA A 65 -6.55 -5.85 -11.97
N PRO A 66 -7.83 -5.83 -11.59
CA PRO A 66 -8.88 -6.48 -12.36
C PRO A 66 -9.23 -5.71 -13.65
N ASN A 67 -8.98 -4.40 -13.69
CA ASN A 67 -9.15 -3.55 -14.86
C ASN A 67 -8.35 -2.24 -14.72
N LYS A 68 -8.15 -1.54 -15.84
CA LYS A 68 -7.37 -0.30 -15.92
C LYS A 68 -7.96 0.84 -15.08
N ARG A 69 -9.30 0.94 -15.00
CA ARG A 69 -9.97 1.98 -14.21
C ARG A 69 -9.65 1.83 -12.72
N TRP A 70 -9.82 0.61 -12.19
CA TRP A 70 -9.53 0.31 -10.79
C TRP A 70 -8.06 0.50 -10.47
N HIS A 71 -7.16 0.17 -11.40
CA HIS A 71 -5.72 0.41 -11.25
C HIS A 71 -5.43 1.90 -11.05
N LEU A 72 -5.91 2.76 -11.98
CA LEU A 72 -5.74 4.22 -11.89
C LEU A 72 -6.37 4.80 -10.63
N ASP A 73 -7.61 4.40 -10.29
CA ASP A 73 -8.30 4.86 -9.09
C ASP A 73 -7.51 4.52 -7.82
N THR A 74 -6.85 3.35 -7.79
CA THR A 74 -6.01 2.92 -6.66
C THR A 74 -4.72 3.74 -6.58
N LEU A 75 -4.02 3.93 -7.70
CA LEU A 75 -2.82 4.75 -7.75
C LEU A 75 -3.08 6.20 -7.33
N LEU A 76 -4.19 6.79 -7.77
CA LEU A 76 -4.58 8.15 -7.39
C LEU A 76 -4.85 8.26 -5.88
N LYS A 77 -5.51 7.26 -5.28
CA LYS A 77 -5.73 7.25 -3.82
C LYS A 77 -4.43 7.15 -3.04
N VAL A 78 -3.50 6.29 -3.47
CA VAL A 78 -2.17 6.21 -2.86
C VAL A 78 -1.44 7.54 -3.01
N LEU A 79 -1.46 8.12 -4.21
CA LEU A 79 -0.82 9.40 -4.48
C LEU A 79 -1.38 10.48 -3.56
N VAL A 80 -2.69 10.63 -3.44
CA VAL A 80 -3.32 11.62 -2.54
C VAL A 80 -2.93 11.36 -1.08
N ALA A 81 -2.99 10.11 -0.61
CA ALA A 81 -2.66 9.74 0.77
C ALA A 81 -1.19 10.03 1.13
N VAL A 82 -0.28 9.88 0.18
CA VAL A 82 1.16 10.16 0.37
C VAL A 82 1.51 11.62 0.06
N SER A 83 0.78 12.28 -0.85
CA SER A 83 0.96 13.70 -1.20
C SER A 83 0.61 14.64 -0.06
N ILE A 84 -0.24 14.24 0.87
CA ILE A 84 -0.46 15.00 2.12
C ILE A 84 0.78 14.93 3.03
N SER A 85 1.63 13.92 2.83
CA SER A 85 2.90 13.70 3.55
C SER A 85 4.09 14.18 2.71
N ILE A 86 4.12 15.47 2.35
CA ILE A 86 5.08 16.08 1.38
C ILE A 86 6.57 15.89 1.75
N ASN A 87 6.92 15.37 2.92
CA ASN A 87 8.31 15.10 3.31
C ASN A 87 8.86 13.71 2.93
N THR A 88 8.04 12.75 2.47
CA THR A 88 8.48 11.34 2.31
C THR A 88 8.81 10.93 0.86
N LEU A 89 8.30 11.65 -0.15
CA LEU A 89 8.56 11.32 -1.57
C LEU A 89 9.98 11.67 -2.04
N ARG A 90 10.79 12.35 -1.22
CA ARG A 90 12.15 12.75 -1.60
C ARG A 90 13.20 11.65 -1.41
N THR A 91 12.90 10.54 -0.74
CA THR A 91 13.95 9.64 -0.21
C THR A 91 13.94 8.19 -0.71
N LYS A 92 13.02 7.75 -1.59
CA LYS A 92 13.13 6.40 -2.16
C LYS A 92 12.91 6.36 -3.69
N PRO A 93 13.98 6.14 -4.49
CA PRO A 93 13.90 6.04 -5.95
C PRO A 93 12.90 4.98 -6.44
N LEU A 94 12.67 3.94 -5.63
CA LEU A 94 11.73 2.85 -5.91
C LEU A 94 10.29 3.29 -6.21
N PHE A 95 9.78 4.39 -5.61
CA PHE A 95 8.39 4.80 -5.86
C PHE A 95 8.21 5.44 -7.24
N ILE A 96 9.23 6.13 -7.73
CA ILE A 96 9.23 6.78 -9.04
C ILE A 96 9.51 5.74 -10.14
N GLU A 97 10.43 4.79 -9.88
CA GLU A 97 10.74 3.69 -10.79
C GLU A 97 9.54 2.75 -11.03
N ASN A 98 8.78 2.43 -9.98
CA ASN A 98 7.57 1.59 -10.09
C ASN A 98 6.32 2.35 -10.54
N MET A 99 6.41 3.64 -10.87
CA MET A 99 5.31 4.38 -11.51
C MET A 99 5.41 4.37 -13.04
N GLY A 100 6.40 3.70 -13.62
CA GLY A 100 6.52 3.56 -15.08
C GLY A 100 6.78 4.89 -15.81
N ILE A 101 7.23 5.93 -15.11
CA ILE A 101 7.69 7.17 -15.74
C ILE A 101 9.12 6.94 -16.20
N ARG A 102 9.26 6.38 -17.40
CA ARG A 102 10.46 6.49 -18.24
C ARG A 102 10.20 7.48 -19.35
#